data_AF-A0A371WN74-F1
#
_entry.id   AF-A0A371WN74-F1
#
_cell.length_a   1.000
_cell.length_b   1.000
_cell.length_c   1.000
_cell.angle_alpha   90.00
_cell.angle_beta   90.00
_cell.angle_gamma   90.00
#
_symmetry.space_group_name_H-M   'P 1'
#
loop_
_entity.id
_entity.type
_entity.pdbx_description
1 polymer ?
#
loop_
_entity_poly.entity_id
_entity_poly.type
_entity_poly.pdbx_seq_one_letter_code
_entity_poly.pdbx_strand_id
1 'polypeptide(L)'
;MRRIEYAFLVAAGLVFAAMPVHAQVPPDAPQLREQLQTLYMLEISQDLCKFEISDDQQDAIGRQTDDLEKKLDMSEEDSNRLYQQLENEMKSQKAGGLCNPKGAWAKTFKDELAKLGG
;
A
#
# COMPACT_ATOMS: atom_id res chain seq x y z
N MET A 1 66.64 -25.82 16.97
CA MET A 1 65.82 -27.00 17.32
C MET A 1 64.77 -26.60 18.35
N ARG A 2 63.50 -26.50 17.96
CA ARG A 2 62.33 -26.50 18.85
C ARG A 2 61.17 -27.10 18.05
N ARG A 3 60.52 -28.09 18.65
CA ARG A 3 59.55 -29.01 18.05
C ARG A 3 58.23 -28.29 17.79
N ILE A 4 57.67 -28.45 16.60
CA ILE A 4 56.31 -28.01 16.24
C ILE A 4 55.43 -29.25 16.41
N GLU A 5 54.60 -29.26 17.45
CA GLU A 5 53.70 -30.34 17.77
C GLU A 5 52.32 -30.11 17.13
N TYR A 6 51.93 -31.08 16.31
CA TYR A 6 50.60 -31.52 15.90
C TYR A 6 49.39 -30.63 16.27
N ALA A 7 48.87 -29.92 15.28
CA ALA A 7 47.49 -29.42 15.30
C ALA A 7 46.55 -30.54 14.84
N PHE A 8 45.88 -31.18 15.81
CA PHE A 8 44.75 -32.07 15.57
C PHE A 8 43.47 -31.26 15.35
N LEU A 9 42.77 -31.61 14.27
CA LEU A 9 41.42 -31.16 13.88
C LEU A 9 40.38 -31.40 14.98
N VAL A 10 39.47 -30.45 15.18
CA VAL A 10 38.06 -30.77 15.51
C VAL A 10 37.14 -29.84 14.72
N ALA A 11 36.43 -30.46 13.80
CA ALA A 11 35.29 -29.91 13.08
C ALA A 11 34.08 -29.79 14.03
N ALA A 12 33.41 -28.64 14.01
CA ALA A 12 32.04 -28.49 14.47
C ALA A 12 31.37 -27.37 13.67
N GLY A 13 31.06 -27.66 12.41
CA GLY A 13 30.21 -26.81 11.59
C GLY A 13 28.77 -26.92 12.05
N LEU A 14 28.35 -26.06 12.97
CA LEU A 14 26.94 -25.78 13.22
C LEU A 14 26.43 -24.89 12.09
N VAL A 15 26.03 -25.52 10.98
CA VAL A 15 25.23 -24.87 9.95
C VAL A 15 23.82 -24.71 10.52
N PHE A 16 23.57 -23.63 11.24
CA PHE A 16 22.21 -23.17 11.47
C PHE A 16 21.63 -22.83 10.10
N ALA A 17 20.83 -23.76 9.56
CA ALA A 17 19.96 -23.49 8.44
C ALA A 17 18.99 -22.39 8.87
N ALA A 18 19.31 -21.14 8.52
CA ALA A 18 18.38 -20.04 8.55
C ALA A 18 17.27 -20.38 7.56
N MET A 19 16.20 -21.02 8.04
CA MET A 19 14.99 -21.19 7.27
C MET A 19 14.49 -19.78 6.94
N PRO A 20 14.42 -19.40 5.66
CA PRO A 20 13.88 -18.11 5.31
C PRO A 20 12.38 -18.20 5.60
N VAL A 21 11.96 -17.59 6.71
CA VAL A 21 10.57 -17.27 7.00
C VAL A 21 10.17 -16.24 5.95
N HIS A 22 9.84 -16.73 4.76
CA HIS A 22 9.08 -15.97 3.80
C HIS A 22 7.70 -15.86 4.44
N ALA A 23 7.45 -14.73 5.11
CA ALA A 23 6.10 -14.29 5.39
C ALA A 23 5.35 -14.40 4.06
N GLN A 24 4.49 -15.40 3.94
CA GLN A 24 3.74 -15.68 2.71
C GLN A 24 2.69 -14.59 2.62
N VAL A 25 3.08 -13.48 2.00
CA VAL A 25 2.14 -12.43 1.60
C VAL A 25 1.06 -13.11 0.77
N PRO A 26 -0.23 -12.97 1.11
CA PRO A 26 -1.31 -13.54 0.33
C PRO A 26 -1.12 -13.19 -1.15
N PRO A 27 -1.35 -14.12 -2.09
CA PRO A 27 -1.14 -13.86 -3.53
C PRO A 27 -1.91 -12.64 -4.02
N ASP A 28 -3.02 -12.30 -3.35
CA ASP A 28 -3.89 -11.19 -3.71
C ASP A 28 -3.51 -9.86 -3.01
N ALA A 29 -2.57 -9.86 -2.06
CA ALA A 29 -2.23 -8.67 -1.28
C ALA A 29 -1.77 -7.47 -2.13
N PRO A 30 -1.00 -7.63 -3.24
CA PRO A 30 -0.68 -6.51 -4.12
C PRO A 30 -1.93 -5.86 -4.73
N GLN A 31 -2.91 -6.68 -5.13
CA GLN A 31 -4.14 -6.21 -5.77
C GLN A 31 -5.08 -5.56 -4.75
N LEU A 32 -5.19 -6.12 -3.54
CA LEU A 32 -5.91 -5.50 -2.43
C LEU A 32 -5.30 -4.15 -2.04
N ARG A 33 -3.96 -4.05 -2.05
CA ARG A 33 -3.26 -2.79 -1.76
C ARG A 33 -3.50 -1.74 -2.84
N GLU A 34 -3.51 -2.12 -4.11
CA GLU A 34 -3.83 -1.21 -5.22
C GLU A 34 -5.27 -0.69 -5.12
N GLN A 35 -6.22 -1.55 -4.74
CA GLN A 35 -7.61 -1.15 -4.49
C GLN A 35 -7.71 -0.15 -3.33
N LEU A 36 -7.02 -0.42 -2.21
CA LEU A 36 -6.99 0.48 -1.06
C LEU A 36 -6.40 1.85 -1.42
N GLN A 37 -5.28 1.85 -2.15
CA GLN A 37 -4.66 3.08 -2.64
C GLN A 37 -5.63 3.88 -3.53
N THR A 38 -6.35 3.19 -4.41
CA THR A 38 -7.36 3.83 -5.27
C THR A 38 -8.44 4.51 -4.44
N LEU A 39 -8.99 3.84 -3.42
CA LEU A 39 -10.01 4.42 -2.54
C LEU A 39 -9.50 5.66 -1.80
N TYR A 40 -8.31 5.60 -1.18
CA TYR A 40 -7.71 6.77 -0.55
C TYR A 40 -7.48 7.92 -1.54
N MET A 41 -7.05 7.63 -2.76
CA MET A 41 -6.87 8.66 -3.78
C MET A 41 -8.20 9.32 -4.18
N LEU A 42 -9.33 8.61 -4.13
CA LEU A 42 -10.65 9.21 -4.32
C LEU A 42 -10.97 10.21 -3.20
N GLU A 43 -10.79 9.81 -1.94
CA GLU A 43 -11.02 10.68 -0.78
C GLU A 43 -10.13 11.93 -0.82
N ILE A 44 -8.82 11.74 -1.04
CA ILE A 44 -7.85 12.84 -1.18
C ILE A 44 -8.25 13.79 -2.31
N SER A 45 -8.84 13.28 -3.40
CA SER A 45 -9.29 14.11 -4.53
C SER A 45 -10.44 15.04 -4.18
N GLN A 46 -11.32 14.64 -3.24
CA GLN A 46 -12.38 15.51 -2.73
C GLN A 46 -11.77 16.75 -2.07
N ASP A 47 -10.74 16.56 -1.24
CA ASP A 47 -10.07 17.65 -0.55
C ASP A 47 -9.18 18.49 -1.47
N LEU A 48 -8.34 17.83 -2.27
CA LEU A 48 -7.28 18.47 -3.05
C LEU A 48 -7.78 19.12 -4.34
N CYS A 49 -8.72 18.43 -5.02
CA CYS A 49 -9.23 18.78 -6.34
C CYS A 49 -10.69 19.23 -6.34
N LYS A 50 -11.41 19.13 -5.21
CA LYS A 50 -12.84 19.46 -5.11
C LYS A 50 -13.71 18.67 -6.07
N PHE A 51 -13.31 17.43 -6.37
CA PHE A 51 -14.18 16.51 -7.10
C PHE A 51 -15.28 16.03 -6.17
N GLU A 52 -16.51 16.02 -6.67
CA GLU A 52 -17.68 15.66 -5.86
C GLU A 52 -17.77 14.14 -5.69
N ILE A 53 -18.11 13.73 -4.47
CA ILE A 53 -18.46 12.37 -4.07
C ILE A 53 -19.81 12.50 -3.37
N SER A 54 -20.80 11.70 -3.74
CA SER A 54 -22.09 11.67 -3.05
C SER A 54 -21.98 10.97 -1.70
N ASP A 55 -22.92 11.23 -0.78
CA ASP A 55 -22.93 10.60 0.55
C ASP A 55 -22.94 9.06 0.44
N ASP A 56 -23.75 8.49 -0.45
CA ASP A 56 -23.81 7.03 -0.69
C ASP A 56 -22.46 6.47 -1.17
N GLN A 57 -21.75 7.21 -2.03
CA GLN A 57 -20.41 6.84 -2.50
C GLN A 57 -19.36 6.98 -1.40
N GLN A 58 -19.44 8.03 -0.57
CA GLN A 58 -18.54 8.23 0.56
C GLN A 58 -18.69 7.09 1.58
N ASP A 59 -19.92 6.69 1.87
CA ASP A 59 -20.24 5.53 2.70
C ASP A 59 -19.73 4.22 2.10
N ALA A 60 -19.81 4.06 0.77
CA ALA A 60 -19.27 2.89 0.08
C ALA A 60 -17.75 2.85 0.11
N ILE A 61 -17.08 3.98 -0.07
CA ILE A 61 -15.62 4.12 0.05
C ILE A 61 -15.19 3.70 1.47
N GLY A 62 -15.77 4.30 2.51
CA GLY A 62 -15.42 3.99 3.90
C GLY A 62 -15.54 2.50 4.24
N ARG A 63 -16.66 1.86 3.88
CA ARG A 63 -16.84 0.41 4.11
C ARG A 63 -15.83 -0.45 3.36
N GLN A 64 -15.48 -0.10 2.13
CA GLN A 64 -14.52 -0.88 1.34
C GLN A 64 -13.08 -0.67 1.83
N THR A 65 -12.74 0.55 2.24
CA THR A 65 -11.47 0.88 2.90
C THR A 65 -11.31 0.03 4.16
N ASP A 66 -12.29 0.03 5.07
CA ASP A 66 -12.27 -0.77 6.31
C ASP A 66 -12.09 -2.27 6.03
N ASP A 67 -12.78 -2.82 5.02
CA ASP A 67 -12.67 -4.23 4.64
C ASP A 67 -11.29 -4.57 4.06
N LEU A 68 -10.72 -3.68 3.23
CA LEU A 68 -9.40 -3.88 2.64
C LEU A 68 -8.28 -3.75 3.67
N GLU A 69 -8.34 -2.76 4.57
CA GLU A 69 -7.38 -2.61 5.67
C GLU A 69 -7.38 -3.86 6.55
N LYS A 70 -8.57 -4.39 6.87
CA LYS A 70 -8.71 -5.64 7.62
C LYS A 70 -8.14 -6.85 6.87
N LYS A 71 -8.40 -6.98 5.56
CA LYS A 71 -7.87 -8.09 4.75
C LYS A 71 -6.35 -8.05 4.60
N LEU A 72 -5.78 -6.84 4.63
CA LEU A 72 -4.34 -6.61 4.57
C LEU A 72 -3.66 -6.66 5.93
N ASP A 73 -4.42 -6.87 7.03
CA ASP A 73 -3.93 -6.80 8.40
C ASP A 73 -3.18 -5.48 8.69
N MET A 74 -3.71 -4.37 8.18
CA MET A 74 -3.10 -3.06 8.35
C MET A 74 -3.40 -2.47 9.72
N SER A 75 -2.36 -1.98 10.39
CA SER A 75 -2.52 -1.15 11.58
C SER A 75 -3.00 0.25 11.20
N GLU A 76 -3.65 0.94 12.13
CA GLU A 76 -4.06 2.35 11.95
C GLU A 76 -2.85 3.25 11.60
N GLU A 77 -1.68 2.98 12.18
CA GLU A 77 -0.44 3.69 11.84
C GLU A 77 -0.02 3.46 10.39
N ASP A 78 -0.09 2.22 9.90
CA ASP A 78 0.26 1.87 8.52
C ASP A 78 -0.75 2.47 7.53
N SER A 79 -2.04 2.43 7.85
CA SER A 79 -3.12 3.06 7.07
C SER A 79 -2.91 4.57 6.95
N ASN A 80 -2.71 5.26 8.09
CA ASN A 80 -2.47 6.71 8.11
C ASN A 80 -1.17 7.09 7.37
N ARG A 81 -0.10 6.30 7.52
CA ARG A 81 1.15 6.54 6.79
C ARG A 81 0.97 6.39 5.28
N LEU A 82 0.22 5.37 4.84
CA LEU A 82 -0.10 5.17 3.43
C LEU A 82 -0.94 6.34 2.89
N TYR A 83 -1.98 6.75 3.62
CA TYR A 83 -2.81 7.90 3.26
C TYR A 83 -1.97 9.17 3.09
N GLN A 84 -1.13 9.51 4.08
CA GLN A 84 -0.28 10.69 4.02
C GLN A 84 0.73 10.63 2.87
N GLN A 85 1.28 9.45 2.58
CA GLN A 85 2.17 9.26 1.44
C GLN A 85 1.43 9.61 0.13
N LEU A 86 0.26 9.03 -0.11
CA LEU A 86 -0.56 9.31 -1.29
C LEU A 86 -0.96 10.78 -1.36
N GLU A 87 -1.35 11.38 -0.24
CA GLU A 87 -1.74 12.79 -0.19
C GLU A 87 -0.57 13.70 -0.62
N ASN A 88 0.65 13.42 -0.14
CA ASN A 88 1.85 14.15 -0.53
C ASN A 88 2.21 13.94 -2.00
N GLU A 89 2.13 12.69 -2.49
CA GLU A 89 2.35 12.37 -3.91
C GLU A 89 1.36 13.12 -4.81
N MET A 90 0.07 13.11 -4.47
CA MET A 90 -0.96 13.83 -5.21
C MET A 90 -0.80 15.35 -5.14
N LYS A 91 -0.44 15.91 -3.98
CA LYS A 91 -0.11 17.34 -3.84
C LYS A 91 1.02 17.75 -4.79
N SER A 92 2.05 16.92 -4.92
CA SER A 92 3.18 17.17 -5.84
C SER A 92 2.75 17.17 -7.32
N GLN A 93 1.77 16.34 -7.68
CA GLN A 93 1.25 16.23 -9.04
C GLN A 93 0.19 17.30 -9.37
N LYS A 94 -0.28 18.07 -8.40
CA LYS A 94 -1.30 19.11 -8.60
C LYS A 94 -0.91 20.12 -9.68
N ALA A 95 0.33 20.59 -9.66
CA ALA A 95 0.85 21.51 -10.68
C ALA A 95 0.94 20.87 -12.08
N GLY A 96 1.06 19.53 -12.15
CA GLY A 96 1.03 18.74 -13.38
C GLY A 96 -0.36 18.51 -13.96
N GLY A 97 -1.40 19.11 -13.39
CA GLY A 97 -2.77 19.00 -13.90
C GLY A 97 -3.57 17.82 -13.35
N LEU A 98 -3.17 17.23 -12.23
CA LEU A 98 -3.93 16.18 -11.53
C LEU A 98 -5.41 16.57 -11.35
N CYS A 99 -5.67 17.82 -10.94
CA CYS A 99 -7.01 18.34 -10.71
C CYS A 99 -7.70 18.91 -11.96
N ASN A 100 -7.15 18.68 -13.17
CA ASN A 100 -7.81 19.13 -14.40
C ASN A 100 -9.09 18.31 -14.61
N PRO A 101 -10.29 18.93 -14.71
CA PRO A 101 -11.55 18.21 -14.87
C PRO A 101 -11.67 17.44 -16.19
N LYS A 102 -10.79 17.73 -17.18
CA LYS A 102 -10.66 17.00 -18.44
C LYS A 102 -9.40 16.13 -18.50
N GLY A 103 -8.67 16.02 -17.40
CA GLY A 103 -7.44 15.24 -17.29
C GLY A 103 -7.71 13.74 -17.14
N ALA A 104 -6.64 12.95 -17.29
CA ALA A 104 -6.70 11.49 -17.13
C ALA A 104 -7.21 11.09 -15.74
N TRP A 105 -6.73 11.74 -14.69
CA TRP A 105 -7.17 11.45 -13.32
C TRP A 105 -8.66 11.73 -13.11
N ALA A 106 -9.19 12.85 -13.61
CA ALA A 106 -10.62 13.15 -13.50
C ALA A 106 -11.50 12.11 -14.21
N LYS A 107 -10.99 11.50 -15.30
CA LYS A 107 -11.66 10.37 -15.95
C LYS A 107 -11.62 9.13 -15.05
N THR A 108 -10.44 8.74 -14.56
CA THR A 108 -10.27 7.60 -13.65
C THR A 108 -11.15 7.75 -12.41
N PHE A 109 -11.13 8.91 -11.76
CA PHE A 109 -11.96 9.21 -10.60
C PHE A 109 -13.45 8.92 -10.85
N LYS A 110 -13.99 9.37 -11.98
CA LYS A 110 -15.39 9.10 -12.36
C LYS A 110 -15.64 7.63 -12.65
N ASP A 111 -14.72 6.99 -13.37
CA ASP A 111 -14.83 5.57 -13.72
C ASP A 111 -14.77 4.68 -12.46
N GLU A 112 -14.01 5.06 -11.43
CA GLU A 112 -13.98 4.36 -10.14
C GLU A 112 -15.24 4.63 -9.31
N LEU A 113 -15.70 5.89 -9.19
CA LEU A 113 -16.95 6.20 -8.47
C LEU A 113 -18.16 5.47 -9.06
N ALA A 114 -18.22 5.31 -10.38
CA ALA A 114 -19.29 4.57 -11.04
C ALA A 114 -19.38 3.09 -10.62
N LYS A 115 -18.28 2.51 -10.12
CA LYS A 115 -18.27 1.14 -9.58
C LYS A 115 -18.81 1.05 -8.14
N LEU A 116 -18.82 2.17 -7.42
CA LEU A 116 -19.18 2.25 -6.00
C LEU A 116 -20.66 2.57 -5.77
N GLY A 117 -21.36 3.03 -6.80
CA GLY A 117 -22.79 3.32 -6.75
C GLY A 117 -23.22 4.23 -7.90
N GLY A 118 -23.99 3.64 -8.81
CA GLY A 118 -24.79 4.27 -9.86
C GLY A 118 -26.04 3.45 -10.09
#